data_AF-E3P7Y4-F1
#
_entry.id   AF-E3P7Y4-F1
#
_cell.length_a   1.000
_cell.length_b   1.000
_cell.length_c   1.000
_cell.angle_alpha   90.00
_cell.angle_beta   90.00
_cell.angle_gamma   90.00
#
_symmetry.space_group_name_H-M   'P 1'
#
loop_
_entity.id
_entity.type
_entity.pdbx_description
1 polymer ?
#
loop_
_entity_poly.entity_id
_entity_poly.type
_entity_poly.pdbx_seq_one_letter_code
_entity_poly.pdbx_strand_id
1 'polypeptide(L)'
;RLKEIVQLPEVLPRLVAALNEEIVRQSQPLEQELVVLLERKEELKTKIEKWEAALEDSPELFPMLKDRLDELTEKRRQLHIRENEILGIFQQQGEPIQVKDVQRILTSLDRFLAQSEKKQ
;
A
#
# COMPACT_ATOMS: atom_id res chain seq x y z
N ARG A 1 -19.15 28.28 -6.57
CA ARG A 1 -17.90 28.35 -7.38
C ARG A 1 -17.29 26.98 -7.65
N LEU A 2 -16.61 26.30 -6.69
CA LEU A 2 -15.96 25.01 -6.98
C LEU A 2 -16.96 23.93 -7.45
N LYS A 3 -18.12 23.84 -6.77
CA LYS A 3 -19.22 22.94 -7.12
C LYS A 3 -19.77 23.16 -8.54
N GLU A 4 -19.94 24.43 -8.95
CA GLU A 4 -20.44 24.77 -10.29
C GLU A 4 -19.44 24.37 -11.38
N ILE A 5 -18.15 24.49 -11.10
CA ILE A 5 -17.07 24.09 -12.02
C ILE A 5 -17.02 22.57 -12.16
N VAL A 6 -17.13 21.82 -11.06
CA VAL A 6 -17.11 20.34 -11.09
C VAL A 6 -18.39 19.77 -11.72
N GLN A 7 -19.52 20.49 -11.68
CA GLN A 7 -20.76 20.06 -12.35
C GLN A 7 -20.73 20.26 -13.87
N LEU A 8 -19.72 20.94 -14.44
CA LEU A 8 -19.54 20.99 -15.88
C LEU A 8 -19.23 19.57 -16.42
N PRO A 9 -19.95 19.08 -17.45
CA PRO A 9 -19.87 17.69 -17.91
C PRO A 9 -18.46 17.21 -18.25
N GLU A 10 -17.59 18.12 -18.70
CA GLU A 10 -16.21 17.80 -19.08
C GLU A 10 -15.22 17.82 -17.91
N VAL A 11 -15.53 18.53 -16.83
CA VAL A 11 -14.57 18.80 -15.77
C VAL A 11 -14.46 17.62 -14.81
N LEU A 12 -15.58 17.05 -14.37
CA LEU A 12 -15.56 15.95 -13.42
C LEU A 12 -14.86 14.70 -13.97
N PRO A 13 -15.10 14.24 -15.22
CA PRO A 13 -14.36 13.11 -15.78
C PRO A 13 -12.85 13.37 -15.85
N ARG A 14 -12.43 14.57 -16.26
CA ARG A 14 -11.01 14.94 -16.32
C ARG A 14 -10.36 14.98 -14.94
N LEU A 15 -11.07 15.51 -13.94
CA LEU A 15 -10.59 15.55 -12.56
C LEU A 15 -10.42 14.15 -11.99
N VAL A 16 -11.40 13.27 -12.19
CA VAL A 16 -11.33 11.87 -11.74
C VAL A 16 -10.18 11.13 -12.42
N ALA A 17 -9.98 11.33 -13.72
CA ALA A 17 -8.84 10.76 -14.45
C ALA A 17 -7.50 11.24 -13.86
N ALA A 18 -7.32 12.56 -13.68
CA ALA A 18 -6.09 13.12 -13.12
C ALA A 18 -5.81 12.64 -11.69
N LEU A 19 -6.85 12.50 -10.85
CA LEU A 19 -6.70 11.98 -9.50
C LEU A 19 -6.28 10.50 -9.49
N ASN A 20 -6.89 9.68 -10.33
CA ASN A 20 -6.50 8.27 -10.46
C ASN A 20 -5.09 8.11 -11.04
N GLU A 21 -4.71 8.94 -12.01
CA GLU A 21 -3.33 8.97 -12.54
C GLU A 21 -2.32 9.31 -11.44
N GLU A 22 -2.62 10.28 -10.60
CA GLU A 22 -1.75 10.65 -9.48
C GLU A 22 -1.68 9.53 -8.42
N ILE A 23 -2.80 8.85 -8.12
CA ILE A 23 -2.81 7.67 -7.24
C ILE A 23 -1.89 6.58 -7.80
N VAL A 24 -2.00 6.25 -9.09
CA VAL A 24 -1.15 5.25 -9.75
C VAL A 24 0.32 5.68 -9.70
N ARG A 25 0.61 6.95 -10.01
CA ARG A 25 1.96 7.50 -9.98
C ARG A 25 2.61 7.40 -8.61
N GLN A 26 1.84 7.62 -7.54
CA GLN A 26 2.32 7.47 -6.16
C GLN A 26 2.51 6.00 -5.76
N SER A 27 1.74 5.09 -6.36
CA SER A 27 1.77 3.66 -6.06
C SER A 27 2.92 2.93 -6.76
N GLN A 28 3.28 3.35 -7.97
CA GLN A 28 4.34 2.75 -8.77
C GLN A 28 5.69 2.55 -8.03
N PRO A 29 6.25 3.52 -7.28
CA PRO A 29 7.49 3.30 -6.53
C PRO A 29 7.32 2.28 -5.41
N LEU A 30 6.14 2.20 -4.78
CA LEU A 30 5.85 1.23 -3.72
C LEU A 30 5.70 -0.19 -4.28
N GLU A 31 5.13 -0.33 -5.48
CA GLU A 31 5.06 -1.62 -6.19
C GLU A 31 6.45 -2.14 -6.53
N GLN A 32 7.33 -1.27 -7.03
CA GLN A 32 8.73 -1.61 -7.31
C GLN A 32 9.48 -1.99 -6.03
N GLU A 33 9.29 -1.22 -4.95
CA GLU A 33 9.86 -1.53 -3.65
C GLU A 33 9.38 -2.91 -3.16
N LEU A 34 8.09 -3.21 -3.26
CA LEU A 34 7.51 -4.48 -2.83
C LEU A 34 8.13 -5.67 -3.57
N VAL A 35 8.34 -5.56 -4.89
CA VAL A 35 9.02 -6.61 -5.68
C VAL A 35 10.42 -6.89 -5.12
N VAL A 36 11.22 -5.85 -4.90
CA VAL A 36 12.58 -5.99 -4.35
C VAL A 36 12.57 -6.57 -2.93
N LEU A 37 11.62 -6.15 -2.10
CA LEU A 37 11.47 -6.68 -0.74
C LEU A 37 11.15 -8.18 -0.75
N LEU A 38 10.24 -8.62 -1.63
CA LEU A 38 9.86 -10.03 -1.76
C LEU A 38 11.04 -10.89 -2.21
N GLU A 39 11.79 -10.45 -3.22
CA GLU A 39 13.01 -11.12 -3.67
C GLU A 39 14.01 -11.24 -2.51
N ARG A 40 14.27 -10.13 -1.81
CA ARG A 40 15.24 -10.11 -0.72
C ARG A 40 14.81 -10.98 0.47
N LYS A 41 13.52 -11.04 0.77
CA LYS A 41 12.98 -11.93 1.81
C LYS A 41 13.21 -13.39 1.47
N GLU A 42 12.97 -13.80 0.22
CA GLU A 42 13.18 -15.18 -0.21
C GLU A 42 14.67 -15.56 -0.19
N GLU A 43 15.57 -14.63 -0.58
CA GLU A 43 17.01 -14.82 -0.44
C GLU A 43 17.43 -15.04 1.02
N LEU A 44 16.91 -14.22 1.95
CA LEU A 44 17.22 -14.35 3.38
C LEU A 44 16.67 -15.65 3.95
N LYS A 45 15.44 -16.02 3.60
CA LYS A 45 14.82 -17.29 4.00
C LYS A 45 15.67 -18.46 3.55
N THR A 46 16.04 -18.51 2.28
CA THR A 46 16.90 -19.58 1.72
C THR A 46 18.25 -19.65 2.45
N LYS A 47 18.85 -18.51 2.83
CA LYS A 47 20.12 -18.48 3.57
C LYS A 47 19.97 -19.00 5.01
N ILE A 48 18.90 -18.62 5.69
CA ILE A 48 18.58 -19.09 7.04
C ILE A 48 18.39 -20.60 7.02
N GLU A 49 17.53 -21.11 6.13
CA GLU A 49 17.24 -22.55 5.99
C GLU A 49 18.52 -23.37 5.74
N LYS A 50 19.43 -22.87 4.89
CA LYS A 50 20.72 -23.53 4.63
C LYS A 50 21.60 -23.63 5.88
N TRP A 51 21.60 -22.62 6.72
CA TRP A 51 22.42 -22.61 7.93
C TRP A 51 21.78 -23.37 9.07
N GLU A 52 20.45 -23.37 9.17
CA GLU A 52 19.71 -24.22 10.08
C GLU A 52 19.98 -25.70 9.76
N ALA A 53 19.92 -26.09 8.48
CA ALA A 53 20.30 -27.44 8.05
C ALA A 53 21.76 -27.79 8.41
N ALA A 54 22.70 -26.86 8.19
CA ALA A 54 24.10 -27.08 8.57
C ALA A 54 24.30 -27.23 10.09
N LEU A 55 23.46 -26.59 10.92
CA LEU A 55 23.47 -26.75 12.37
C LEU A 55 22.85 -28.07 12.82
N GLU A 56 21.83 -28.56 12.11
CA GLU A 56 21.29 -29.90 12.35
C GLU A 56 22.36 -30.98 12.07
N ASP A 57 23.12 -30.82 11.00
CA ASP A 57 24.21 -31.73 10.62
C ASP A 57 25.45 -31.60 11.53
N SER A 58 25.71 -30.42 12.08
CA SER A 58 26.90 -30.12 12.87
C SER A 58 26.61 -29.10 13.99
N PRO A 59 26.01 -29.54 15.12
CA PRO A 59 25.58 -28.68 16.21
C PRO A 59 26.72 -27.85 16.85
N GLU A 60 27.96 -28.33 16.76
CA GLU A 60 29.16 -27.64 17.24
C GLU A 60 29.42 -26.30 16.53
N LEU A 61 28.81 -26.06 15.36
CA LEU A 61 28.89 -24.78 14.65
C LEU A 61 28.03 -23.69 15.31
N PHE A 62 27.15 -24.05 16.25
CA PHE A 62 26.20 -23.12 16.87
C PHE A 62 26.85 -21.86 17.46
N PRO A 63 27.92 -21.94 18.27
CA PRO A 63 28.56 -20.74 18.82
C PRO A 63 29.11 -19.79 17.76
N MET A 64 29.43 -20.31 16.56
CA MET A 64 29.95 -19.51 15.43
C MET A 64 28.83 -18.92 14.56
N LEU A 65 27.67 -19.57 14.49
CA LEU A 65 26.58 -19.20 13.58
C LEU A 65 25.43 -18.44 14.25
N LYS A 66 25.29 -18.53 15.57
CA LYS A 66 24.16 -17.94 16.32
C LYS A 66 23.95 -16.47 16.01
N ASP A 67 24.94 -15.62 16.26
CA ASP A 67 24.81 -14.17 16.07
C ASP A 67 24.45 -13.82 14.62
N ARG A 68 24.98 -14.61 13.67
CA ARG A 68 24.73 -14.41 12.26
C ARG A 68 23.32 -14.84 11.86
N LEU A 69 22.78 -15.92 12.44
CA LEU A 69 21.38 -16.31 12.27
C LEU A 69 20.42 -15.29 12.88
N ASP A 70 20.75 -14.76 14.06
CA ASP A 70 19.97 -13.70 14.71
C ASP A 70 19.93 -12.45 13.81
N GLU A 71 21.07 -12.04 13.23
CA GLU A 71 21.12 -10.94 12.27
C GLU A 71 20.26 -11.16 11.02
N LEU A 72 20.31 -12.36 10.42
CA LEU A 72 19.54 -12.67 9.22
C LEU A 72 18.04 -12.69 9.54
N THR A 73 17.66 -13.25 10.68
CA THR A 73 16.28 -13.32 11.14
C THR A 73 15.72 -11.94 11.41
N GLU A 74 16.49 -11.07 12.07
CA GLU A 74 16.12 -9.69 12.32
C GLU A 74 15.97 -8.90 11.01
N LYS A 75 16.90 -9.06 10.07
CA LYS A 75 16.77 -8.45 8.72
C LYS A 75 15.49 -8.92 8.02
N ARG A 76 15.17 -10.21 8.06
CA ARG A 76 13.95 -10.75 7.46
C ARG A 76 12.69 -10.17 8.12
N ARG A 77 12.70 -10.01 9.45
CA ARG A 77 11.62 -9.38 10.21
C ARG A 77 11.41 -7.92 9.79
N GLN A 78 12.48 -7.15 9.64
CA GLN A 78 12.39 -5.75 9.18
C GLN A 78 11.78 -5.63 7.79
N LEU A 79 12.18 -6.51 6.85
CA LEU A 79 11.57 -6.54 5.51
C LEU A 79 10.07 -6.89 5.57
N HIS A 80 9.67 -7.80 6.46
CA HIS A 80 8.26 -8.16 6.64
C HIS A 80 7.44 -7.00 7.22
N ILE A 81 8.00 -6.22 8.16
CA ILE A 81 7.34 -5.00 8.67
C ILE A 81 7.12 -4.02 7.51
N ARG A 82 8.15 -3.79 6.70
CA ARG A 82 8.05 -2.86 5.56
C ARG A 82 7.05 -3.31 4.50
N GLU A 83 7.01 -4.61 4.19
CA GLU A 83 6.00 -5.21 3.32
C GLU A 83 4.58 -4.92 3.85
N ASN A 84 4.33 -5.15 5.14
CA ASN A 84 3.01 -4.89 5.74
C ASN A 84 2.62 -3.41 5.69
N GLU A 85 3.58 -2.50 5.87
CA GLU A 85 3.34 -1.05 5.71
C GLU A 85 2.88 -0.72 4.28
N ILE A 86 3.59 -1.24 3.27
CA ILE A 86 3.25 -1.00 1.85
C ILE A 86 1.88 -1.59 1.52
N LEU A 87 1.60 -2.83 1.94
CA LEU A 87 0.30 -3.46 1.75
C LEU A 87 -0.82 -2.68 2.45
N GLY A 88 -0.55 -2.12 3.62
CA GLY A 88 -1.47 -1.23 4.34
C GLY A 88 -1.79 0.05 3.55
N ILE A 89 -0.80 0.64 2.88
CA ILE A 89 -1.01 1.81 2.01
C ILE A 89 -1.92 1.44 0.83
N PHE A 90 -1.65 0.32 0.14
CA PHE A 90 -2.49 -0.12 -0.97
C PHE A 90 -3.92 -0.41 -0.53
N GLN A 91 -4.10 -1.01 0.65
CA GLN A 91 -5.43 -1.23 1.22
C GLN A 91 -6.18 0.08 1.49
N GLN A 92 -5.48 1.14 1.92
CA GLN A 92 -6.07 2.46 2.16
C GLN A 92 -6.40 3.21 0.86
N GLN A 93 -5.59 3.05 -0.18
CA GLN A 93 -5.83 3.67 -1.49
C GLN A 93 -7.12 3.13 -2.14
N GLY A 94 -7.43 1.86 -1.93
CA GLY A 94 -8.70 1.26 -2.34
C GLY A 94 -8.89 1.21 -3.85
N GLU A 95 -10.14 1.25 -4.28
CA GLU A 95 -10.50 1.15 -5.70
C GLU A 95 -10.38 2.51 -6.42
N PRO A 96 -10.10 2.51 -7.73
CA PRO A 96 -10.10 3.72 -8.54
C PRO A 96 -11.39 4.53 -8.37
N ILE A 97 -11.22 5.84 -8.21
CA ILE A 97 -12.34 6.77 -8.06
C ILE A 97 -13.19 6.71 -9.34
N GLN A 98 -14.50 6.52 -9.20
CA GLN A 98 -15.41 6.57 -10.35
C GLN A 98 -16.21 7.86 -10.35
N VAL A 99 -16.45 8.40 -11.55
CA VAL A 99 -17.27 9.62 -11.76
C VAL A 99 -18.64 9.49 -11.08
N LYS A 100 -19.27 8.30 -11.18
CA LYS A 100 -20.58 8.02 -10.57
C LYS A 100 -20.58 8.17 -9.05
N ASP A 101 -19.47 7.82 -8.40
CA ASP A 101 -19.35 7.88 -6.94
C ASP A 101 -19.24 9.33 -6.49
N VAL A 102 -18.45 10.13 -7.20
CA VAL A 102 -18.35 11.57 -6.98
C VAL A 102 -19.70 12.27 -7.23
N GLN A 103 -20.41 11.93 -8.31
CA GLN A 103 -21.75 12.47 -8.60
C GLN A 103 -22.77 12.12 -7.51
N ARG A 104 -22.72 10.89 -6.99
CA ARG A 104 -23.59 10.46 -5.88
C ARG A 104 -23.32 11.25 -4.61
N ILE A 105 -22.04 11.50 -4.29
CA ILE A 105 -21.65 12.32 -3.13
C ILE A 105 -22.14 13.77 -3.30
N LEU A 106 -21.89 14.39 -4.45
CA LEU A 106 -22.33 15.76 -4.74
C LEU A 106 -23.86 15.89 -4.64
N THR A 107 -24.60 14.95 -5.22
CA THR A 107 -26.07 14.94 -5.15
C THR A 107 -26.59 14.76 -3.72
N SER A 108 -25.91 13.95 -2.91
CA SER A 108 -26.28 13.72 -1.52
C SER A 108 -26.02 14.95 -0.66
N LEU A 109 -24.89 15.63 -0.88
CA LEU A 109 -24.56 16.91 -0.24
C LEU A 109 -25.58 17.99 -0.59
N ASP A 110 -26.02 18.05 -1.85
CA ASP A 110 -27.01 19.02 -2.31
C ASP A 110 -28.35 18.82 -1.63
N ARG A 111 -28.78 17.57 -1.50
CA ARG A 111 -30.00 17.22 -0.77
C ARG A 111 -29.90 17.59 0.70
N PHE A 112 -28.77 17.30 1.33
CA PHE A 112 -28.53 17.63 2.74
C PHE A 112 -28.60 19.15 2.96
N LEU A 113 -27.88 19.93 2.16
CA LEU A 113 -27.85 21.40 2.24
C LEU A 113 -29.25 22.01 2.03
N ALA A 114 -29.98 21.57 1.01
CA ALA A 114 -31.34 22.04 0.73
C ALA A 114 -32.35 21.68 1.83
N GLN A 115 -32.12 20.58 2.57
CA GLN A 115 -32.95 20.22 3.73
C GLN A 115 -32.62 21.04 4.98
N SER A 116 -31.36 21.45 5.17
CA SER A 116 -30.96 22.37 6.24
C SER A 116 -31.46 23.80 6.02
N GLU A 117 -31.49 24.29 4.78
CA GLU A 117 -32.04 25.62 4.45
C GLU A 117 -33.56 25.70 4.67
N LYS A 118 -34.30 24.59 4.51
CA LYS A 118 -35.75 24.53 4.80
C LYS A 118 -36.12 24.47 6.29
N LYS A 119 -35.12 24.36 7.18
CA LYS A 119 -35.32 24.32 8.64
C LYS A 119 -34.96 25.64 9.35
N GLN A 120 -34.62 26.68 8.59
CA GLN A 120 -34.54 28.07 9.05
C GLN A 120 -35.78 28.84 8.61
#